data_AF-A0A6A5WDX3-F1
#
_entry.id   AF-A0A6A5WDX3-F1
#
_cell.length_a   1.000
_cell.length_b   1.000
_cell.length_c   1.000
_cell.angle_alpha   90.00
_cell.angle_beta   90.00
_cell.angle_gamma   90.00
#
_symmetry.space_group_name_H-M   'P 1'
#
loop_
_entity.id
_entity.type
_entity.pdbx_description
1 polymer ?
#
loop_
_entity_poly.entity_id
_entity_poly.type
_entity_poly.pdbx_seq_one_letter_code
_entity_poly.pdbx_strand_id
1 'polypeptide(L)'
;MYEQGSSPSVDLSRTRLRQLAHWIRDDIDPVVAQEGHDKLRPDDVIALHEFFQALRYSNTVTTLDLRATGIHRAVMDVAGLATRWPGRLVNECDQLLDVWTARFGPLGELYPFIYDRGGRLEGIASPLQHSKDALLKRWRETYPEKIATKKSRRHGSLGFKAGHWWLNPLFAHHAGIIDLESTDGGVCCDDHGAYAVLLKDTGEVEASAENSLTYCCAHSDRGRFRLTAATPKSRQPIRILRSHNLNSIWGPKAGVRYEGL
;
A
#
# COMPACT_ATOMS: atom_id res chain seq x y z
N MET A 1 -20.05 -50.49 -13.47
CA MET A 1 -19.01 -49.65 -12.85
C MET A 1 -19.04 -48.33 -13.59
N TYR A 2 -19.60 -47.29 -12.98
CA TYR A 2 -19.58 -45.95 -13.57
C TYR A 2 -18.25 -45.31 -13.22
N GLU A 3 -17.46 -44.99 -14.23
CA GLU A 3 -16.23 -44.23 -14.12
C GLU A 3 -16.55 -42.85 -13.52
N GLN A 4 -15.92 -42.55 -12.37
CA GLN A 4 -15.93 -41.22 -11.80
C GLN A 4 -15.14 -40.29 -12.73
N GLY A 5 -15.84 -39.41 -13.44
CA GLY A 5 -15.23 -38.31 -14.17
C GLY A 5 -14.45 -37.42 -13.20
N SER A 6 -13.15 -37.31 -13.40
CA SER A 6 -12.30 -36.37 -12.68
C SER A 6 -12.77 -34.94 -12.97
N SER A 7 -13.30 -34.26 -11.96
CA SER A 7 -13.54 -32.82 -12.00
C SER A 7 -12.25 -32.09 -12.42
N PRO A 8 -12.33 -31.03 -13.25
CA PRO A 8 -11.15 -30.25 -13.63
C PRO A 8 -10.45 -29.76 -12.37
N SER A 9 -9.15 -30.04 -12.25
CA SER A 9 -8.38 -29.61 -11.09
C SER A 9 -8.25 -28.08 -11.13
N VAL A 10 -9.01 -27.40 -10.29
CA VAL A 10 -8.90 -25.95 -10.09
C VAL A 10 -7.47 -25.62 -9.66
N ASP A 11 -6.84 -24.66 -10.35
CA ASP A 11 -5.48 -24.22 -10.00
C ASP A 11 -5.49 -23.46 -8.66
N LEU A 12 -4.79 -24.01 -7.67
CA LEU A 12 -4.62 -23.43 -6.34
C LEU A 12 -3.21 -22.85 -6.12
N SER A 13 -2.50 -22.50 -7.20
CA SER A 13 -1.22 -21.79 -7.14
C SER A 13 -1.34 -20.44 -6.41
N ARG A 14 -0.27 -19.98 -5.76
CA ARG A 14 -0.26 -18.67 -5.07
C ARG A 14 -0.68 -17.51 -5.96
N THR A 15 -0.26 -17.55 -7.24
CA THR A 15 -0.62 -16.53 -8.22
C THR A 15 -2.14 -16.52 -8.43
N ARG A 16 -2.74 -17.70 -8.60
CA ARG A 16 -4.19 -17.82 -8.81
C ARG A 16 -4.99 -17.44 -7.56
N LEU A 17 -4.56 -17.88 -6.38
CA LEU A 17 -5.18 -17.48 -5.11
C LEU A 17 -5.14 -15.97 -4.87
N ARG A 18 -4.03 -15.30 -5.25
CA ARG A 18 -3.92 -13.84 -5.14
C ARG A 18 -4.85 -13.13 -6.13
N GLN A 19 -4.95 -13.62 -7.37
CA GLN A 19 -5.90 -13.11 -8.35
C GLN A 19 -7.34 -13.28 -7.87
N LEU A 20 -7.67 -14.43 -7.30
CA LEU A 20 -8.99 -14.71 -6.75
C LEU A 20 -9.31 -13.77 -5.58
N ALA A 21 -8.36 -13.56 -4.66
CA ALA A 21 -8.54 -12.66 -3.52
C ALA A 21 -8.77 -11.20 -3.96
N HIS A 22 -8.03 -10.73 -4.98
CA HIS A 22 -8.23 -9.41 -5.59
C HIS A 22 -9.60 -9.33 -6.27
N TRP A 23 -9.94 -10.32 -7.10
CA TRP A 23 -11.21 -10.33 -7.83
C TRP A 23 -12.40 -10.26 -6.87
N ILE A 24 -12.40 -11.07 -5.80
CA ILE A 24 -13.47 -11.02 -4.79
C ILE A 24 -13.55 -9.64 -4.12
N ARG A 25 -12.42 -9.11 -3.62
CA ARG A 25 -12.43 -7.91 -2.76
C ARG A 25 -12.52 -6.59 -3.50
N ASP A 26 -11.89 -6.52 -4.67
CA ASP A 26 -11.65 -5.27 -5.39
C ASP A 26 -12.58 -5.14 -6.60
N ASP A 27 -13.08 -6.24 -7.15
CA ASP A 27 -13.97 -6.23 -8.31
C ASP A 27 -15.42 -6.64 -7.95
N ILE A 28 -15.61 -7.77 -7.26
CA ILE A 28 -16.95 -8.31 -6.98
C ILE A 28 -17.61 -7.63 -5.78
N ASP A 29 -16.95 -7.59 -4.62
CA ASP A 29 -17.52 -7.07 -3.38
C ASP A 29 -18.06 -5.63 -3.53
N PRO A 30 -17.36 -4.69 -4.22
CA PRO A 30 -17.90 -3.35 -4.43
C PRO A 30 -19.21 -3.35 -5.23
N VAL A 31 -19.33 -4.20 -6.26
CA VAL A 31 -20.55 -4.32 -7.08
C VAL A 31 -21.69 -4.89 -6.25
N VAL A 32 -21.43 -5.97 -5.51
CA VAL A 32 -22.42 -6.61 -4.64
C VAL A 32 -22.87 -5.68 -3.52
N ALA A 33 -21.94 -4.91 -2.93
CA ALA A 33 -22.24 -3.97 -1.86
C ALA A 33 -23.10 -2.78 -2.34
N GLN A 34 -22.96 -2.36 -3.59
CA GLN A 34 -23.71 -1.23 -4.16
C GLN A 34 -25.06 -1.65 -4.74
N GLU A 35 -25.09 -2.76 -5.48
CA GLU A 35 -26.23 -3.13 -6.33
C GLU A 35 -26.94 -4.42 -5.89
N GLY A 36 -26.40 -5.15 -4.91
CA GLY A 36 -26.93 -6.42 -4.41
C GLY A 36 -26.47 -7.65 -5.22
N HIS A 37 -26.78 -8.84 -4.70
CA HIS A 37 -26.32 -10.12 -5.29
C HIS A 37 -26.88 -10.43 -6.68
N ASP A 38 -28.03 -9.85 -7.07
CA ASP A 38 -28.67 -10.10 -8.37
C ASP A 38 -27.84 -9.62 -9.57
N LYS A 39 -26.81 -8.81 -9.32
CA LYS A 39 -25.89 -8.31 -10.36
C LYS A 39 -24.71 -9.22 -10.65
N LEU A 40 -24.48 -10.23 -9.83
CA LEU A 40 -23.47 -11.25 -10.12
C LEU A 40 -23.87 -12.01 -11.37
N ARG A 41 -22.93 -12.15 -12.33
CA ARG A 41 -23.20 -12.98 -13.50
C ARG A 41 -23.28 -14.44 -13.06
N PRO A 42 -24.13 -15.27 -13.68
CA PRO A 42 -24.21 -16.69 -13.36
C PRO A 42 -22.84 -17.39 -13.43
N ASP A 43 -22.00 -17.01 -14.40
CA ASP A 43 -20.64 -17.53 -14.56
C ASP A 43 -19.73 -17.19 -13.37
N ASP A 44 -19.88 -15.98 -12.80
CA ASP A 44 -19.09 -15.56 -11.62
C ASP A 44 -19.47 -16.39 -10.40
N VAL A 45 -20.76 -16.67 -10.22
CA VAL A 45 -21.28 -17.50 -9.12
C VAL A 45 -20.77 -18.95 -9.25
N ILE A 46 -20.79 -19.52 -10.45
CA ILE A 46 -20.28 -20.86 -10.71
C ILE A 46 -18.77 -20.92 -10.45
N ALA A 47 -18.02 -19.95 -10.96
CA ALA A 47 -16.58 -19.90 -10.74
C ALA A 47 -16.23 -19.82 -9.24
N LEU A 48 -16.89 -18.92 -8.49
CA LEU A 48 -16.69 -18.80 -7.05
C LEU A 48 -17.04 -20.10 -6.32
N HIS A 49 -18.15 -20.74 -6.70
CA HIS A 49 -18.56 -22.04 -6.15
C HIS A 49 -17.47 -23.10 -6.33
N GLU A 50 -16.97 -23.27 -7.55
CA GLU A 50 -15.90 -24.23 -7.87
C GLU A 50 -14.62 -23.93 -7.07
N PHE A 51 -14.26 -22.64 -6.95
CA PHE A 51 -13.09 -22.23 -6.16
C PHE A 51 -13.27 -22.52 -4.67
N PHE A 52 -14.40 -22.18 -4.06
CA PHE A 52 -14.63 -22.44 -2.63
C PHE A 52 -14.68 -23.93 -2.31
N GLN A 53 -15.29 -24.74 -3.18
CA GLN A 53 -15.23 -26.19 -3.04
C GLN A 53 -13.81 -26.72 -3.15
N ALA A 54 -13.05 -26.29 -4.17
CA ALA A 54 -11.65 -26.72 -4.34
C ALA A 54 -10.79 -26.33 -3.13
N LEU A 55 -10.97 -25.12 -2.58
CA LEU A 55 -10.26 -24.65 -1.39
C LEU A 55 -10.61 -25.45 -0.13
N ARG A 56 -11.89 -25.82 0.03
CA ARG A 56 -12.38 -26.58 1.18
C ARG A 56 -11.79 -27.98 1.24
N TYR A 57 -11.74 -28.67 0.10
CA TYR A 57 -11.22 -30.04 0.02
C TYR A 57 -9.70 -30.11 -0.22
N SER A 58 -9.04 -28.95 -0.36
CA SER A 58 -7.61 -28.92 -0.58
C SER A 58 -6.80 -29.18 0.69
N ASN A 59 -5.97 -30.22 0.62
CA ASN A 59 -4.93 -30.47 1.61
C ASN A 59 -3.60 -29.78 1.29
N THR A 60 -3.46 -29.17 0.10
CA THR A 60 -2.20 -28.56 -0.36
C THR A 60 -2.01 -27.13 0.10
N VAL A 61 -3.09 -26.38 0.37
CA VAL A 61 -3.01 -25.00 0.87
C VAL A 61 -2.44 -24.98 2.28
N THR A 62 -1.45 -24.12 2.52
CA THR A 62 -0.79 -23.93 3.82
C THR A 62 -1.11 -22.57 4.44
N THR A 63 -0.85 -22.40 5.73
CA THR A 63 -0.91 -21.10 6.41
C THR A 63 -0.05 -20.03 5.72
N LEU A 64 1.09 -20.44 5.15
CA LEU A 64 1.99 -19.54 4.41
C LEU A 64 1.31 -19.01 3.14
N ASP A 65 0.55 -19.85 2.44
CA ASP A 65 -0.19 -19.47 1.24
C ASP A 65 -1.34 -18.52 1.57
N LEU A 66 -2.08 -18.79 2.66
CA LEU A 66 -3.12 -17.87 3.15
C LEU A 66 -2.53 -16.49 3.47
N ARG A 67 -1.43 -16.44 4.23
CA ARG A 67 -0.74 -15.18 4.57
C ARG A 67 -0.21 -14.44 3.34
N ALA A 68 0.34 -15.15 2.36
CA ALA A 68 0.96 -14.57 1.17
C ALA A 68 -0.04 -14.09 0.11
N THR A 69 -1.26 -14.65 0.11
CA THR A 69 -2.29 -14.38 -0.91
C THR A 69 -3.44 -13.53 -0.39
N GLY A 70 -3.71 -13.60 0.92
CA GLY A 70 -4.84 -12.89 1.55
C GLY A 70 -6.20 -13.49 1.22
N ILE A 71 -6.25 -14.69 0.62
CA ILE A 71 -7.50 -15.34 0.20
C ILE A 71 -8.44 -15.59 1.38
N HIS A 72 -7.91 -15.91 2.56
CA HIS A 72 -8.71 -16.08 3.78
C HIS A 72 -9.50 -14.84 4.16
N ARG A 73 -8.93 -13.65 3.93
CA ARG A 73 -9.62 -12.39 4.19
C ARG A 73 -10.75 -12.16 3.19
N ALA A 74 -10.52 -12.47 1.91
CA ALA A 74 -11.57 -12.39 0.90
C ALA A 74 -12.75 -13.32 1.24
N VAL A 75 -12.48 -14.55 1.69
CA VAL A 75 -13.51 -15.49 2.15
C VAL A 75 -14.24 -14.96 3.40
N MET A 76 -13.51 -14.39 4.36
CA MET A 76 -14.11 -13.76 5.55
C MET A 76 -15.00 -12.56 5.21
N ASP A 77 -14.67 -11.81 4.16
CA ASP A 77 -15.48 -10.67 3.71
C ASP A 77 -16.82 -11.13 3.08
N VAL A 78 -16.91 -12.37 2.59
CA VAL A 78 -18.15 -12.97 2.05
C VAL A 78 -18.98 -13.67 3.14
N ALA A 79 -18.28 -14.35 4.07
CA ALA A 79 -18.87 -15.12 5.15
C ALA A 79 -19.80 -14.29 6.05
N GLY A 80 -20.88 -14.90 6.54
CA GLY A 80 -21.88 -14.22 7.37
C GLY A 80 -22.67 -13.08 6.71
N LEU A 81 -22.44 -12.74 5.43
CA LEU A 81 -23.12 -11.65 4.72
C LEU A 81 -24.25 -12.12 3.78
N ALA A 82 -25.14 -12.99 4.28
CA ALA A 82 -26.28 -13.55 3.51
C ALA A 82 -27.28 -12.50 3.00
N THR A 83 -27.25 -11.27 3.52
CA THR A 83 -28.08 -10.15 3.05
C THR A 83 -27.52 -9.48 1.79
N ARG A 84 -26.24 -9.70 1.49
CA ARG A 84 -25.53 -9.06 0.37
C ARG A 84 -25.11 -10.04 -0.69
N TRP A 85 -24.62 -11.21 -0.30
CA TRP A 85 -24.12 -12.26 -1.18
C TRP A 85 -25.13 -13.40 -1.39
N PRO A 86 -25.03 -14.18 -2.49
CA PRO A 86 -25.86 -15.36 -2.68
C PRO A 86 -25.70 -16.33 -1.51
N GLY A 87 -26.81 -16.70 -0.86
CA GLY A 87 -26.77 -17.49 0.39
C GLY A 87 -26.02 -18.81 0.29
N ARG A 88 -25.99 -19.45 -0.90
CA ARG A 88 -25.20 -20.66 -1.12
C ARG A 88 -23.69 -20.40 -1.01
N LEU A 89 -23.19 -19.32 -1.59
CA LEU A 89 -21.77 -18.96 -1.51
C LEU A 89 -21.39 -18.59 -0.08
N VAL A 90 -22.26 -17.87 0.63
CA VAL A 90 -22.04 -17.53 2.05
C VAL A 90 -21.90 -18.79 2.89
N ASN A 91 -22.83 -19.74 2.76
CA ASN A 91 -22.76 -21.02 3.47
C ASN A 91 -21.48 -21.81 3.15
N GLU A 92 -21.00 -21.76 1.90
CA GLU A 92 -19.76 -22.41 1.49
C GLU A 92 -18.53 -21.72 2.08
N CYS A 93 -18.52 -20.40 2.14
CA CYS A 93 -17.49 -19.63 2.84
C CYS A 93 -17.49 -19.93 4.34
N ASP A 94 -18.65 -19.97 5.00
CA ASP A 94 -18.75 -20.30 6.43
C ASP A 94 -18.16 -21.70 6.71
N GLN A 95 -18.55 -22.70 5.91
CA GLN A 95 -18.01 -24.06 6.01
C GLN A 95 -16.51 -24.14 5.72
N LEU A 96 -16.02 -23.32 4.78
CA LEU A 96 -14.59 -23.21 4.48
C LEU A 96 -13.82 -22.59 5.66
N LEU A 97 -14.36 -21.54 6.27
CA LEU A 97 -13.77 -20.90 7.44
C LEU A 97 -13.74 -21.84 8.64
N ASP A 98 -14.76 -22.67 8.86
CA ASP A 98 -14.74 -23.69 9.91
C ASP A 98 -13.59 -24.68 9.71
N VAL A 99 -13.44 -25.21 8.49
CA VAL A 99 -12.35 -26.14 8.14
C VAL A 99 -10.98 -25.48 8.32
N TRP A 100 -10.82 -24.24 7.83
CA TRP A 100 -9.56 -23.52 7.94
C TRP A 100 -9.24 -23.09 9.37
N THR A 101 -10.24 -22.70 10.17
CA THR A 101 -10.03 -22.34 11.58
C THR A 101 -9.61 -23.55 12.39
N ALA A 102 -10.23 -24.71 12.15
CA ALA A 102 -9.81 -25.97 12.76
C ALA A 102 -8.39 -26.38 12.36
N ARG A 103 -7.97 -26.09 11.12
CA ARG A 103 -6.66 -26.50 10.58
C ARG A 103 -5.53 -25.51 10.90
N PHE A 104 -5.79 -24.21 10.88
CA PHE A 104 -4.77 -23.16 10.93
C PHE A 104 -4.90 -22.25 12.15
N GLY A 105 -5.93 -22.42 12.98
CA GLY A 105 -6.24 -21.54 14.10
C GLY A 105 -7.00 -20.27 13.68
N PRO A 106 -7.08 -19.26 14.56
CA PRO A 106 -7.84 -18.03 14.30
C PRO A 106 -7.35 -17.29 13.05
N LEU A 107 -8.16 -17.29 11.99
CA LEU A 107 -7.75 -16.75 10.67
C LEU A 107 -7.54 -15.23 10.67
N GLY A 108 -8.22 -14.51 11.57
CA GLY A 108 -8.02 -13.07 11.77
C GLY A 108 -6.60 -12.70 12.24
N GLU A 109 -5.91 -13.64 12.89
CA GLU A 109 -4.53 -13.45 13.37
C GLU A 109 -3.48 -13.77 12.28
N LEU A 110 -3.91 -14.26 11.12
CA LEU A 110 -3.02 -14.49 9.98
C LEU A 110 -2.74 -13.16 9.26
N TYR A 111 -1.77 -12.42 9.80
CA TYR A 111 -1.26 -11.19 9.21
C TYR A 111 -0.30 -11.49 8.05
N PRO A 112 -0.33 -10.70 6.95
CA PRO A 112 0.69 -10.74 5.92
C PRO A 112 2.09 -10.68 6.51
N PHE A 113 3.07 -11.30 5.87
CA PHE A 113 4.46 -11.06 6.23
C PHE A 113 4.76 -9.58 5.98
N ILE A 114 5.00 -8.84 7.06
CA ILE A 114 5.40 -7.44 6.95
C ILE A 114 6.91 -7.38 6.89
N TYR A 115 7.60 -8.05 7.81
CA TYR A 115 9.04 -7.89 8.02
C TYR A 115 9.91 -9.07 7.57
N ASP A 116 9.33 -10.27 7.48
CA ASP A 116 10.06 -11.48 7.07
C ASP A 116 10.14 -11.61 5.54
N ARG A 117 10.73 -12.72 5.08
CA ARG A 117 10.94 -13.02 3.66
C ARG A 117 9.66 -12.93 2.83
N GLY A 118 9.71 -12.14 1.76
CA GLY A 118 8.57 -11.81 0.90
C GLY A 118 7.64 -10.74 1.47
N GLY A 119 7.98 -10.15 2.61
CA GLY A 119 7.19 -9.12 3.28
C GLY A 119 7.42 -7.71 2.74
N ARG A 120 6.42 -6.85 2.88
CA ARG A 120 6.45 -5.49 2.29
C ARG A 120 7.55 -4.58 2.86
N LEU A 121 8.00 -4.86 4.08
CA LEU A 121 9.07 -4.15 4.78
C LEU A 121 10.31 -5.04 4.97
N GLU A 122 10.41 -6.16 4.24
CA GLU A 122 11.58 -7.04 4.28
C GLU A 122 12.86 -6.24 4.01
N GLY A 123 13.83 -6.38 4.91
CA GLY A 123 15.11 -5.67 4.84
C GLY A 123 15.03 -4.18 5.22
N ILE A 124 13.87 -3.53 5.08
CA ILE A 124 13.69 -2.10 5.34
C ILE A 124 13.43 -1.81 6.82
N ALA A 125 12.55 -2.58 7.48
CA ALA A 125 12.24 -2.40 8.89
C ALA A 125 12.18 -3.76 9.62
N SER A 126 12.07 -3.74 10.94
CA SER A 126 11.88 -4.94 11.78
C SER A 126 10.80 -4.66 12.83
N PRO A 127 10.04 -5.67 13.32
CA PRO A 127 9.01 -5.47 14.33
C PRO A 127 9.55 -4.74 15.58
N LEU A 128 10.80 -5.04 15.93
CA LEU A 128 11.48 -4.50 17.12
C LEU A 128 12.15 -3.13 16.86
N GLN A 129 12.23 -2.69 15.59
CA GLN A 129 13.00 -1.51 15.17
C GLN A 129 12.14 -0.60 14.30
N HIS A 130 11.11 0.00 14.90
CA HIS A 130 10.17 0.88 14.20
C HIS A 130 10.35 2.38 14.54
N SER A 131 11.14 2.72 15.55
CA SER A 131 11.44 4.13 15.88
C SER A 131 12.34 4.78 14.84
N LYS A 132 12.27 6.11 14.70
CA LYS A 132 13.11 6.90 13.77
C LYS A 132 14.59 6.57 13.97
N ASP A 133 15.06 6.57 15.21
CA ASP A 133 16.47 6.30 15.53
C ASP A 133 16.89 4.87 15.23
N ALA A 134 16.04 3.88 15.55
CA ALA A 134 16.32 2.48 15.27
C ALA A 134 16.42 2.20 13.77
N LEU A 135 15.51 2.79 12.98
CA LEU A 135 15.51 2.68 11.51
C LEU A 135 16.75 3.35 10.91
N LEU A 136 17.09 4.58 11.33
CA LEU A 136 18.27 5.29 10.84
C LEU A 136 19.56 4.57 11.20
N LYS A 137 19.65 3.95 12.37
CA LYS A 137 20.82 3.14 12.75
C LYS A 137 20.94 1.93 11.83
N ARG A 138 19.85 1.18 11.65
CA ARG A 138 19.81 0.00 10.76
C ARG A 138 20.19 0.35 9.32
N TRP A 139 19.61 1.41 8.76
CA TRP A 139 19.89 1.80 7.37
C TRP A 139 21.33 2.27 7.17
N ARG A 140 21.95 2.91 8.18
CA ARG A 140 23.38 3.23 8.15
C ARG A 140 24.24 1.98 8.05
N GLU A 141 23.86 0.91 8.74
CA GLU A 141 24.61 -0.36 8.76
C GLU A 141 24.34 -1.21 7.51
N THR A 142 23.11 -1.20 6.99
CA THR A 142 22.67 -2.15 5.95
C THR A 142 22.64 -1.54 4.54
N TYR A 143 22.28 -0.26 4.42
CA TYR A 143 22.07 0.44 3.14
C TYR A 143 22.56 1.91 3.20
N PRO A 144 23.84 2.16 3.54
CA PRO A 144 24.37 3.51 3.69
C PRO A 144 24.21 4.36 2.43
N GLU A 145 24.21 3.75 1.25
CA GLU A 145 24.02 4.41 -0.04
C GLU A 145 22.61 4.97 -0.25
N LYS A 146 21.59 4.38 0.39
CA LYS A 146 20.19 4.80 0.25
C LYS A 146 19.86 6.04 1.09
N ILE A 147 20.48 6.14 2.26
CA ILE A 147 20.36 7.30 3.15
C ILE A 147 21.38 8.41 2.85
N ALA A 148 22.29 8.19 1.90
CA ALA A 148 23.27 9.18 1.49
C ALA A 148 22.57 10.41 0.87
N THR A 149 22.87 11.59 1.39
CA THR A 149 22.26 12.87 0.98
C THR A 149 22.55 13.25 -0.49
N LYS A 150 23.54 12.62 -1.10
CA LYS A 150 23.97 12.92 -2.48
C LYS A 150 22.87 12.65 -3.51
N LYS A 151 21.99 11.67 -3.29
CA LYS A 151 20.87 11.39 -4.20
C LYS A 151 19.76 12.43 -4.05
N SER A 152 19.30 12.65 -2.82
CA SER A 152 18.17 13.55 -2.54
C SER A 152 18.47 15.01 -2.87
N ARG A 153 19.72 15.47 -2.76
CA ARG A 153 20.10 16.86 -3.09
C ARG A 153 20.12 17.20 -4.58
N ARG A 154 20.02 16.20 -5.47
CA ARG A 154 19.98 16.46 -6.92
C ARG A 154 18.62 17.07 -7.29
N HIS A 155 18.59 17.93 -8.31
CA HIS A 155 17.34 18.46 -8.87
C HIS A 155 16.66 17.46 -9.83
N GLY A 156 15.38 17.70 -10.13
CA GLY A 156 14.59 16.88 -11.04
C GLY A 156 13.96 15.66 -10.38
N SER A 157 13.40 14.74 -11.17
CA SER A 157 12.55 13.65 -10.66
C SER A 157 13.32 12.48 -10.04
N LEU A 158 14.64 12.40 -10.24
CA LEU A 158 15.52 11.33 -9.72
C LEU A 158 15.09 9.90 -10.11
N GLY A 159 14.32 9.77 -11.20
CA GLY A 159 13.74 8.50 -11.66
C GLY A 159 12.42 8.12 -10.99
N PHE A 160 11.89 8.95 -10.07
CA PHE A 160 10.56 8.78 -9.51
C PHE A 160 9.49 9.27 -10.48
N LYS A 161 8.31 8.65 -10.43
CA LYS A 161 7.14 9.05 -11.20
C LYS A 161 6.08 9.62 -10.26
N ALA A 162 5.37 10.65 -10.71
CA ALA A 162 4.22 11.17 -9.97
C ALA A 162 3.25 10.02 -9.63
N GLY A 163 2.71 10.04 -8.41
CA GLY A 163 1.89 8.96 -7.85
C GLY A 163 2.67 7.92 -7.05
N HIS A 164 4.01 7.87 -7.14
CA HIS A 164 4.81 7.07 -6.20
C HIS A 164 4.53 7.52 -4.76
N TRP A 165 4.42 6.56 -3.84
CA TRP A 165 4.08 6.84 -2.45
C TRP A 165 4.92 6.02 -1.46
N TRP A 166 5.01 6.51 -0.23
CA TRP A 166 5.74 5.89 0.88
C TRP A 166 4.90 5.91 2.15
N LEU A 167 5.17 4.96 3.05
CA LEU A 167 4.40 4.79 4.28
C LEU A 167 4.43 6.04 5.18
N ASN A 168 5.56 6.74 5.24
CA ASN A 168 5.74 8.00 5.97
C ASN A 168 6.96 8.74 5.42
N PRO A 169 7.25 9.98 5.87
CA PRO A 169 8.38 10.78 5.40
C PRO A 169 9.75 10.09 5.56
N LEU A 170 9.92 9.27 6.60
CA LEU A 170 11.18 8.57 6.84
C LEU A 170 11.46 7.50 5.75
N PHE A 171 10.41 6.85 5.23
CA PHE A 171 10.52 5.94 4.09
C PHE A 171 10.77 6.68 2.77
N ALA A 172 10.23 7.89 2.61
CA ALA A 172 10.56 8.76 1.48
C ALA A 172 12.05 9.19 1.54
N HIS A 173 12.55 9.51 2.73
CA HIS A 173 13.98 9.77 2.95
C HIS A 173 14.84 8.55 2.57
N HIS A 174 14.48 7.34 3.04
CA HIS A 174 15.19 6.11 2.67
C HIS A 174 15.20 5.83 1.16
N ALA A 175 14.15 6.22 0.42
CA ALA A 175 14.15 6.12 -1.04
C ALA A 175 15.10 7.14 -1.71
N GLY A 176 15.46 8.20 -0.99
CA GLY A 176 16.33 9.28 -1.44
C GLY A 176 15.61 10.35 -2.25
N ILE A 177 14.29 10.52 -2.07
CA ILE A 177 13.53 11.61 -2.73
C ILE A 177 13.59 12.93 -1.95
N ILE A 178 13.72 12.84 -0.62
CA ILE A 178 13.90 13.95 0.32
C ILE A 178 15.08 13.69 1.25
N ASP A 179 15.58 14.73 1.91
CA ASP A 179 16.61 14.62 2.96
C ASP A 179 16.00 14.26 4.32
N LEU A 180 16.89 14.00 5.28
CA LEU A 180 16.49 13.63 6.64
C LEU A 180 15.96 14.84 7.41
N GLU A 181 16.54 16.02 7.19
CA GLU A 181 16.14 17.25 7.89
C GLU A 181 14.69 17.64 7.62
N SER A 182 14.15 17.27 6.45
CA SER A 182 12.79 17.62 6.03
C SER A 182 11.76 16.53 6.30
N THR A 183 12.09 15.45 7.05
CA THR A 183 11.10 14.41 7.37
C THR A 183 9.93 14.91 8.20
N ASP A 184 10.09 16.06 8.85
CA ASP A 184 9.05 16.69 9.67
C ASP A 184 8.20 17.68 8.87
N GLY A 185 8.45 17.85 7.57
CA GLY A 185 7.81 18.81 6.68
C GLY A 185 8.76 19.96 6.30
N GLY A 186 8.44 20.66 5.22
CA GLY A 186 9.16 21.87 4.81
C GLY A 186 9.99 21.75 3.54
N VAL A 187 10.82 22.77 3.30
CA VAL A 187 11.67 22.88 2.12
C VAL A 187 12.98 22.11 2.31
N CYS A 188 13.23 21.14 1.44
CA CYS A 188 14.53 20.48 1.35
C CYS A 188 15.51 21.38 0.58
N CYS A 189 16.61 21.78 1.22
CA CYS A 189 17.57 22.71 0.62
C CYS A 189 19.02 22.49 1.05
N ASP A 190 19.94 22.95 0.21
CA ASP A 190 21.37 23.07 0.51
C ASP A 190 21.90 24.47 0.12
N ASP A 191 23.23 24.59 0.02
CA ASP A 191 23.87 25.85 -0.39
C ASP A 191 23.60 26.22 -1.86
N HIS A 192 23.17 25.26 -2.68
CA HIS A 192 22.86 25.44 -4.09
C HIS A 192 21.40 25.83 -4.31
N GLY A 193 20.48 25.47 -3.43
CA GLY A 193 19.09 25.91 -3.51
C GLY A 193 18.11 24.91 -2.91
N ALA A 194 16.83 25.12 -3.18
CA ALA A 194 15.79 24.15 -2.86
C ALA A 194 15.74 23.07 -3.95
N TYR A 195 15.41 21.84 -3.57
CA TYR A 195 15.28 20.71 -4.51
C TYR A 195 14.02 19.87 -4.29
N ALA A 196 13.38 19.97 -3.13
CA ALA A 196 12.09 19.34 -2.85
C ALA A 196 11.33 20.13 -1.78
N VAL A 197 10.02 19.89 -1.69
CA VAL A 197 9.14 20.40 -0.63
C VAL A 197 8.24 19.26 -0.16
N LEU A 198 8.22 19.02 1.15
CA LEU A 198 7.26 18.13 1.79
C LEU A 198 6.14 18.96 2.43
N LEU A 199 4.96 18.90 1.81
CA LEU A 199 3.73 19.50 2.30
C LEU A 199 3.13 18.61 3.39
N LYS A 200 2.98 19.19 4.58
CA LYS A 200 2.51 18.50 5.78
C LYS A 200 1.71 19.47 6.65
N ASP A 201 0.77 18.96 7.44
CA ASP A 201 -0.01 19.74 8.41
C ASP A 201 -0.70 20.95 7.76
N THR A 202 -0.34 22.18 8.11
CA THR A 202 -0.89 23.41 7.51
C THR A 202 -0.02 24.00 6.40
N GLY A 203 0.90 23.20 5.84
CA GLY A 203 1.91 23.63 4.87
C GLY A 203 1.37 24.00 3.48
N GLU A 204 0.08 23.85 3.21
CA GLU A 204 -0.55 24.25 1.95
C GLU A 204 -1.84 25.04 2.25
N VAL A 205 -2.05 26.15 1.56
CA VAL A 205 -3.40 26.74 1.45
C VAL A 205 -4.17 25.92 0.44
N GLU A 206 -5.45 25.64 0.71
CA GLU A 206 -6.33 24.92 -0.20
C GLU A 206 -6.16 25.40 -1.66
N ALA A 207 -5.61 24.51 -2.48
CA ALA A 207 -5.30 24.82 -3.86
C ALA A 207 -6.57 24.77 -4.71
N SER A 208 -6.79 25.79 -5.54
CA SER A 208 -7.93 25.87 -6.45
C SER A 208 -7.83 24.91 -7.65
N ALA A 209 -6.65 24.37 -7.95
CA ALA A 209 -6.42 23.43 -9.03
C ALA A 209 -5.26 22.48 -8.68
N GLU A 210 -5.28 21.27 -9.23
CA GLU A 210 -4.29 20.21 -8.98
C GLU A 210 -2.86 20.59 -9.40
N ASN A 211 -2.73 21.37 -10.49
CA ASN A 211 -1.47 21.78 -11.10
C ASN A 211 -0.83 23.02 -10.46
N SER A 212 -1.41 23.54 -9.38
CA SER A 212 -0.93 24.71 -8.68
C SER A 212 -1.06 24.51 -7.18
N LEU A 213 -0.23 25.19 -6.41
CA LEU A 213 -0.30 25.15 -4.95
C LEU A 213 0.24 26.44 -4.37
N THR A 214 -0.22 26.77 -3.18
CA THR A 214 0.34 27.87 -2.37
C THR A 214 0.96 27.27 -1.13
N TYR A 215 2.30 27.28 -1.08
CA TYR A 215 3.05 26.74 0.04
C TYR A 215 3.04 27.71 1.24
N CYS A 216 2.54 27.25 2.38
CA CYS A 216 2.59 27.96 3.66
C CYS A 216 3.89 27.65 4.38
N CYS A 217 4.91 28.48 4.14
CA CYS A 217 6.20 28.32 4.77
C CYS A 217 6.15 28.64 6.27
N ALA A 218 6.57 27.70 7.11
CA ALA A 218 6.72 27.93 8.54
C ALA A 218 7.85 28.94 8.81
N HIS A 219 7.74 29.72 9.90
CA HIS A 219 8.79 30.68 10.26
C HIS A 219 10.13 30.00 10.56
N SER A 220 10.08 28.78 11.11
CA SER A 220 11.22 27.92 11.45
C SER A 220 11.80 27.17 10.24
N ASP A 221 11.19 27.27 9.05
CA ASP A 221 11.70 26.58 7.87
C ASP A 221 13.00 27.22 7.39
N ARG A 222 14.07 26.42 7.37
CA ARG A 222 15.42 26.84 6.98
C ARG A 222 15.52 27.19 5.49
N GLY A 223 14.65 26.62 4.66
CA GLY A 223 14.59 26.83 3.22
C GLY A 223 13.63 27.92 2.77
N ARG A 224 13.00 28.67 3.70
CA ARG A 224 11.96 29.69 3.42
C ARG A 224 12.29 30.69 2.31
N PHE A 225 13.56 31.11 2.21
CA PHE A 225 14.01 32.07 1.20
C PHE A 225 14.69 31.40 -0.01
N ARG A 226 14.85 30.08 0.01
CA ARG A 226 15.55 29.34 -1.06
C ARG A 226 14.65 29.14 -2.27
N LEU A 227 13.34 29.01 -2.07
CA LEU A 227 12.35 28.93 -3.15
C LEU A 227 12.18 30.27 -3.89
N THR A 228 12.33 31.40 -3.20
CA THR A 228 12.07 32.74 -3.75
C THR A 228 13.35 33.53 -4.06
N ALA A 229 14.53 32.93 -3.87
CA ALA A 229 15.79 33.60 -4.17
C ALA A 229 15.81 34.02 -5.64
N ALA A 230 16.03 35.29 -5.98
CA ALA A 230 16.04 35.77 -7.36
C ALA A 230 17.35 35.43 -8.11
N THR A 231 17.84 34.19 -7.96
CA THR A 231 19.11 33.73 -8.54
C THR A 231 18.84 32.66 -9.61
N PRO A 232 19.73 32.46 -10.60
CA PRO A 232 19.56 31.37 -11.57
C PRO A 232 19.41 29.99 -10.92
N LYS A 233 19.97 29.80 -9.72
CA LYS A 233 19.92 28.54 -8.97
C LYS A 233 18.55 28.22 -8.36
N SER A 234 17.66 29.20 -8.18
CA SER A 234 16.30 28.95 -7.68
C SER A 234 15.32 28.52 -8.78
N ARG A 235 15.71 28.64 -10.05
CA ARG A 235 14.89 28.25 -11.21
C ARG A 235 14.96 26.75 -11.53
N GLN A 236 15.48 25.96 -10.59
CA GLN A 236 15.60 24.52 -10.74
C GLN A 236 14.26 23.85 -10.41
N PRO A 237 13.93 22.71 -11.07
CA PRO A 237 12.71 21.98 -10.77
C PRO A 237 12.71 21.45 -9.34
N ILE A 238 11.55 21.55 -8.67
CA ILE A 238 11.37 21.23 -7.25
C ILE A 238 10.44 20.04 -7.10
N ARG A 239 10.88 18.96 -6.47
CA ARG A 239 9.97 17.83 -6.21
C ARG A 239 8.92 18.21 -5.17
N ILE A 240 7.66 18.00 -5.48
CA ILE A 240 6.54 18.24 -4.54
C ILE A 240 6.06 16.91 -3.97
N LEU A 241 5.97 16.84 -2.64
CA LEU A 241 5.41 15.71 -1.93
C LEU A 241 4.27 16.16 -1.01
N ARG A 242 3.16 15.42 -0.98
CA ARG A 242 2.04 15.66 -0.05
C ARG A 242 1.94 14.52 0.97
N SER A 243 1.86 14.86 2.24
CA SER A 243 1.62 13.92 3.34
C SER A 243 0.11 13.76 3.60
N HIS A 244 -0.30 12.61 4.10
CA HIS A 244 -1.71 12.31 4.42
C HIS A 244 -2.30 13.16 5.55
N ASN A 245 -1.45 13.71 6.42
CA ASN A 245 -1.86 14.61 7.50
C ASN A 245 -1.86 16.08 7.06
N LEU A 246 -1.69 16.35 5.76
CA LEU A 246 -1.85 17.67 5.19
C LEU A 246 -3.32 18.09 5.21
N ASN A 247 -3.60 19.31 5.68
CA ASN A 247 -4.92 19.91 5.67
C ASN A 247 -5.26 20.44 4.27
N SER A 248 -5.41 19.54 3.30
CA SER A 248 -5.70 19.84 1.90
C SER A 248 -6.46 18.68 1.26
N ILE A 249 -7.46 18.99 0.42
CA ILE A 249 -8.22 17.97 -0.34
C ILE A 249 -7.33 17.15 -1.29
N TRP A 250 -6.17 17.69 -1.65
CA TRP A 250 -5.20 17.07 -2.54
C TRP A 250 -4.27 16.09 -1.83
N GLY A 251 -4.29 16.05 -0.49
CA GLY A 251 -3.51 15.12 0.31
C GLY A 251 -3.86 13.64 0.01
N PRO A 252 -2.88 12.72 0.04
CA PRO A 252 -3.18 11.30 -0.10
C PRO A 252 -3.94 10.77 1.12
N LYS A 253 -4.73 9.70 0.95
CA LYS A 253 -5.43 9.05 2.08
C LYS A 253 -4.50 8.47 3.15
N ALA A 254 -3.28 8.10 2.77
CA ALA A 254 -2.28 7.53 3.65
C ALA A 254 -0.86 7.82 3.15
N GLY A 255 0.09 7.90 4.08
CA GLY A 255 1.50 8.03 3.78
C GLY A 255 1.91 9.37 3.18
N VAL A 256 2.87 9.34 2.26
CA VAL A 256 3.41 10.49 1.53
C VAL A 256 3.40 10.15 0.03
N ARG A 257 2.84 11.02 -0.80
CA ARG A 257 2.78 10.85 -2.25
C ARG A 257 3.65 11.90 -2.95
N TYR A 258 4.37 11.48 -3.98
CA TYR A 258 5.11 12.37 -4.88
C TYR A 258 4.18 12.88 -5.97
N GLU A 259 4.03 14.20 -6.06
CA GLU A 259 3.10 14.85 -6.99
C GLU A 259 3.76 15.17 -8.35
N GLY A 260 5.09 15.30 -8.39
CA GLY A 260 5.81 15.72 -9.59
C GLY A 260 6.81 16.83 -9.33
N LEU A 261 7.17 17.55 -10.39
CA LEU A 261 8.08 18.70 -10.36
C LEU A 261 7.32 20.02 -10.45
#